data_AF-A0A3D3VYW4-F1
#
_entry.id   AF-A0A3D3VYW4-F1
#
_cell.length_a   1.000
_cell.length_b   1.000
_cell.length_c   1.000
_cell.angle_alpha   90.00
_cell.angle_beta   90.00
_cell.angle_gamma   90.00
#
_symmetry.space_group_name_H-M   'P 1'
#
loop_
_entity.id
_entity.type
_entity.pdbx_description
1 polymer ?
#
loop_
_entity_poly.entity_id
_entity_poly.type
_entity_poly.pdbx_seq_one_letter_code
_entity_poly.pdbx_strand_id
1 'polypeptide(L)'
;MSITSAHRRSKNDLDAFETKSYSNIQLGHEVISLDDLLNSPDLQEGEKRVLQEEHKVQHAGFAIKIFDLNGRAITVNQIREIFDDLGFNVDVAFSETFESDIMMVYNIGGFVIPFWIYLVAPIIRTKKAYNNLLITKLSPGKKRLHGRIFHNSDSSWYLITHVDNSNWLNFINPVDLVRSHFTKAAGDYNLGHKIMSDVFEKITPLFNQGKQFFVDIQEIYIKLSSK
;
A
#
# COMPACT_ATOMS: atom_id res chain seq x y z
N MET A 1 -5.92 12.77 2.56
CA MET A 1 -7.05 11.82 2.50
C MET A 1 -8.21 12.26 3.38
N SER A 2 -9.44 12.16 2.87
CA SER A 2 -10.67 12.49 3.62
C SER A 2 -11.27 11.26 4.31
N ILE A 3 -11.73 11.41 5.55
CA ILE A 3 -12.48 10.40 6.31
C ILE A 3 -13.70 9.89 5.53
N THR A 4 -14.36 10.75 4.75
CA THR A 4 -15.53 10.38 3.95
C THR A 4 -15.18 9.37 2.84
N SER A 5 -14.00 9.51 2.24
CA SER A 5 -13.52 8.60 1.18
C SER A 5 -13.20 7.22 1.74
N ALA A 6 -12.49 7.15 2.87
CA ALA A 6 -12.20 5.90 3.57
C ALA A 6 -13.49 5.20 4.04
N HIS A 7 -14.43 5.95 4.60
CA HIS A 7 -15.71 5.40 5.02
C HIS A 7 -16.54 4.83 3.86
N ARG A 8 -16.60 5.53 2.72
CA ARG A 8 -17.34 5.07 1.55
C ARG A 8 -16.77 3.76 1.01
N ARG A 9 -15.44 3.65 0.90
CA ARG A 9 -14.79 2.46 0.34
C ARG A 9 -14.90 1.25 1.27
N SER A 10 -14.77 1.45 2.58
CA SER A 10 -14.91 0.35 3.54
C SER A 10 -16.30 -0.29 3.63
N LYS A 11 -17.33 0.29 3.01
CA LYS A 11 -18.62 -0.40 2.87
C LYS A 11 -18.52 -1.60 1.94
N ASN A 12 -17.62 -1.54 0.96
CA ASN A 12 -17.42 -2.57 -0.04
C ASN A 12 -16.49 -3.68 0.47
N ASP A 13 -15.78 -3.51 1.59
CA ASP A 13 -14.86 -4.50 2.16
C ASP A 13 -15.55 -5.87 2.46
N LEU A 14 -16.89 -5.90 2.53
CA LEU A 14 -17.69 -7.11 2.76
C LEU A 14 -18.29 -7.73 1.49
N ASP A 15 -18.14 -7.07 0.34
CA ASP A 15 -18.69 -7.57 -0.91
C ASP A 15 -17.96 -8.86 -1.33
N ALA A 16 -18.68 -9.77 -1.97
CA ALA A 16 -18.12 -11.03 -2.44
C ALA A 16 -17.05 -10.76 -3.51
N PHE A 17 -16.02 -11.61 -3.58
CA PHE A 17 -14.94 -11.45 -4.56
C PHE A 17 -15.48 -11.33 -5.98
N GLU A 18 -16.48 -12.14 -6.35
CA GLU A 18 -17.07 -12.16 -7.71
C GLU A 18 -17.67 -10.82 -8.14
N THR A 19 -18.13 -10.00 -7.18
CA THR A 19 -18.74 -8.69 -7.45
C THR A 19 -17.72 -7.54 -7.52
N LYS A 20 -16.44 -7.81 -7.21
CA LYS A 20 -15.35 -6.81 -7.25
C LYS A 20 -14.95 -6.49 -8.68
N SER A 21 -14.48 -5.27 -8.94
CA SER A 21 -14.09 -4.87 -10.30
C SER A 21 -12.89 -5.65 -10.84
N TYR A 22 -12.06 -6.18 -9.94
CA TYR A 22 -10.87 -6.97 -10.28
C TYR A 22 -11.12 -8.48 -10.32
N SER A 23 -12.38 -8.94 -10.15
CA SER A 23 -12.70 -10.36 -10.02
C SER A 23 -12.36 -11.19 -11.26
N ASN A 24 -12.24 -10.54 -12.42
CA ASN A 24 -11.91 -11.15 -13.69
C ASN A 24 -10.40 -11.25 -13.95
N ILE A 25 -9.53 -10.67 -13.11
CA ILE A 25 -8.07 -10.67 -13.28
C ILE A 25 -7.47 -11.97 -12.74
N GLN A 26 -6.35 -12.40 -13.34
CA GLN A 26 -5.49 -13.41 -12.72
C GLN A 26 -4.18 -12.73 -12.31
N LEU A 27 -4.03 -12.44 -11.02
CA LEU A 27 -2.95 -11.62 -10.50
C LEU A 27 -1.60 -12.36 -10.61
N GLY A 28 -0.61 -11.68 -11.16
CA GLY A 28 0.80 -12.02 -11.13
C GLY A 28 1.61 -10.94 -10.42
N HIS A 29 2.73 -11.32 -9.83
CA HIS A 29 3.70 -10.38 -9.26
C HIS A 29 5.14 -10.85 -9.50
N GLU A 30 6.06 -9.90 -9.55
CA GLU A 30 7.50 -10.14 -9.68
C GLU A 30 8.28 -9.07 -8.91
N VAL A 31 9.38 -9.46 -8.27
CA VAL A 31 10.32 -8.50 -7.66
C VAL A 31 11.39 -8.16 -8.69
N ILE A 32 11.52 -6.88 -9.02
CA ILE A 32 12.44 -6.38 -10.04
C ILE A 32 13.43 -5.42 -9.39
N SER A 33 14.69 -5.47 -9.81
CA SER A 33 15.70 -4.47 -9.41
C SER A 33 15.32 -3.10 -9.95
N LEU A 34 15.45 -2.06 -9.13
CA LEU A 34 15.21 -0.69 -9.60
C LEU A 34 16.22 -0.25 -10.64
N ASP A 35 17.46 -0.76 -10.59
CA ASP A 35 18.46 -0.51 -11.63
C ASP A 35 18.00 -1.08 -12.99
N ASP A 36 17.43 -2.29 -13.00
CA ASP A 36 16.93 -2.91 -14.23
C ASP A 36 15.74 -2.12 -14.78
N LEU A 37 14.81 -1.71 -13.89
CA LEU A 37 13.65 -0.91 -14.27
C LEU A 37 14.05 0.46 -14.85
N LEU A 38 15.01 1.15 -14.24
CA LEU A 38 15.50 2.47 -14.68
C LEU A 38 16.19 2.42 -16.05
N ASN A 39 16.71 1.26 -16.43
CA ASN A 39 17.35 1.01 -17.72
C ASN A 39 16.36 0.44 -18.77
N SER A 40 15.10 0.19 -18.39
CA SER A 40 14.08 -0.27 -19.32
C SER A 40 13.79 0.79 -20.39
N PRO A 41 13.71 0.40 -21.68
CA PRO A 41 13.34 1.32 -22.77
C PRO A 41 11.87 1.75 -22.69
N ASP A 42 11.04 1.00 -21.98
CA ASP A 42 9.59 1.19 -21.92
C ASP A 42 9.16 2.19 -20.83
N LEU A 43 10.10 2.60 -19.97
CA LEU A 43 9.88 3.52 -18.86
C LEU A 43 9.86 4.97 -19.34
N GLN A 44 8.79 5.70 -19.00
CA GLN A 44 8.64 7.08 -19.44
C GLN A 44 9.55 8.05 -18.67
N GLU A 45 9.87 9.20 -19.26
CA GLU A 45 10.83 10.16 -18.68
C GLU A 45 10.36 10.73 -17.34
N GLY A 46 9.06 11.00 -17.19
CA GLY A 46 8.46 11.49 -15.95
C GLY A 46 8.59 10.49 -14.80
N GLU A 47 8.26 9.22 -15.06
CA GLU A 47 8.39 8.11 -14.12
C GLU A 47 9.85 7.84 -13.78
N LYS A 48 10.73 7.86 -14.78
CA LYS A 48 12.17 7.70 -14.61
C LYS A 48 12.74 8.75 -13.67
N ARG A 49 12.28 9.99 -13.74
CA ARG A 49 12.71 11.06 -12.82
C ARG A 49 12.32 10.77 -11.38
N VAL A 50 11.07 10.34 -11.16
CA VAL A 50 10.58 9.94 -9.84
C VAL A 50 11.38 8.76 -9.29
N LEU A 51 11.56 7.72 -10.11
CA LEU A 51 12.30 6.53 -9.73
C LEU A 51 13.77 6.80 -9.45
N GLN A 52 14.38 7.72 -10.19
CA GLN A 52 15.75 8.16 -9.92
C GLN A 52 15.85 8.87 -8.57
N GLU A 53 14.83 9.63 -8.15
CA GLU A 53 14.81 10.23 -6.82
C GLU A 53 14.68 9.16 -5.74
N GLU A 54 13.73 8.22 -5.86
CA GLU A 54 13.54 7.11 -4.92
C GLU A 54 14.80 6.22 -4.82
N HIS A 55 15.45 5.95 -5.95
CA HIS A 55 16.67 5.13 -6.02
C HIS A 55 17.89 5.86 -5.44
N LYS A 56 18.19 7.07 -5.93
CA LYS A 56 19.43 7.78 -5.58
C LYS A 56 19.38 8.45 -4.22
N VAL A 57 18.23 9.02 -3.85
CA VAL A 57 18.07 9.82 -2.64
C VAL A 57 17.58 8.96 -1.48
N GLN A 58 16.74 7.97 -1.76
CA GLN A 58 16.04 7.20 -0.74
C GLN A 58 16.47 5.72 -0.68
N HIS A 59 17.44 5.32 -1.53
CA HIS A 59 18.08 4.01 -1.52
C HIS A 59 17.10 2.83 -1.70
N ALA A 60 16.01 3.04 -2.42
CA ALA A 60 15.15 1.95 -2.85
C ALA A 60 15.96 1.03 -3.79
N GLY A 61 16.01 -0.28 -3.53
CA GLY A 61 16.74 -1.23 -4.39
C GLY A 61 15.85 -2.06 -5.33
N PHE A 62 14.56 -2.18 -5.00
CA PHE A 62 13.64 -3.08 -5.70
C PHE A 62 12.29 -2.40 -5.92
N ALA A 63 11.50 -2.95 -6.84
CA ALA A 63 10.09 -2.66 -7.02
C ALA A 63 9.32 -3.98 -7.20
N ILE A 64 8.04 -3.98 -6.87
CA ILE A 64 7.14 -5.11 -7.16
C ILE A 64 6.35 -4.77 -8.42
N LYS A 65 6.58 -5.54 -9.49
CA LYS A 65 5.75 -5.52 -10.69
C LYS A 65 4.48 -6.32 -10.43
N ILE A 66 3.35 -5.76 -10.82
CA ILE A 66 2.00 -6.32 -10.68
C ILE A 66 1.38 -6.35 -12.07
N PHE A 67 0.89 -7.51 -12.49
CA PHE A 67 0.38 -7.72 -13.85
C PHE A 67 -0.72 -8.76 -13.87
N ASP A 68 -1.51 -8.81 -14.95
CA ASP A 68 -2.45 -9.90 -15.19
C ASP A 68 -1.73 -11.02 -15.96
N LEU A 69 -1.82 -12.26 -15.48
CA LEU A 69 -1.25 -13.44 -16.14
C LEU A 69 -1.88 -13.68 -17.53
N ASN A 70 -3.07 -13.12 -17.78
CA ASN A 70 -3.71 -13.17 -19.10
C ASN A 70 -3.28 -12.03 -20.05
N GLY A 71 -2.36 -11.16 -19.62
CA GLY A 71 -1.85 -10.05 -20.44
C GLY A 71 -2.82 -8.90 -20.68
N ARG A 72 -3.94 -8.82 -19.93
CA ARG A 72 -4.85 -7.68 -19.99
C ARG A 72 -4.34 -6.54 -19.10
N ALA A 73 -4.64 -5.32 -19.49
CA ALA A 73 -4.34 -4.15 -18.67
C ALA A 73 -5.19 -4.14 -17.40
N ILE A 74 -4.54 -3.97 -16.24
CA ILE A 74 -5.22 -3.74 -14.97
C ILE A 74 -5.57 -2.25 -14.89
N THR A 75 -6.83 -1.93 -14.69
CA THR A 75 -7.27 -0.53 -14.60
C THR A 75 -6.87 0.09 -13.25
N VAL A 76 -6.77 1.42 -13.24
CA VAL A 76 -6.55 2.23 -12.02
C VAL A 76 -7.53 1.86 -10.90
N ASN A 77 -8.82 1.69 -11.25
CA ASN A 77 -9.86 1.35 -10.28
C ASN A 77 -9.67 -0.04 -9.69
N GLN A 78 -9.27 -1.03 -10.50
CA GLN A 78 -8.97 -2.37 -10.04
C GLN A 78 -7.79 -2.38 -9.07
N ILE A 79 -6.67 -1.72 -9.41
CA ILE A 79 -5.53 -1.57 -8.48
C ILE A 79 -5.97 -0.93 -7.17
N ARG A 80 -6.71 0.18 -7.24
CA ARG A 80 -7.17 0.88 -6.02
C ARG A 80 -8.04 0.00 -5.15
N GLU A 81 -8.97 -0.75 -5.75
CA GLU A 81 -9.85 -1.65 -5.01
C GLU A 81 -9.08 -2.84 -4.41
N ILE A 82 -8.08 -3.40 -5.11
CA ILE A 82 -7.20 -4.45 -4.57
C ILE A 82 -6.52 -3.97 -3.28
N PHE A 83 -5.87 -2.80 -3.31
CA PHE A 83 -5.15 -2.29 -2.15
C PHE A 83 -6.09 -1.79 -1.04
N ASP A 84 -7.27 -1.26 -1.38
CA ASP A 84 -8.27 -0.87 -0.39
C ASP A 84 -8.83 -2.09 0.37
N ASP A 85 -9.05 -3.22 -0.33
CA ASP A 85 -9.47 -4.51 0.27
C ASP A 85 -8.36 -5.14 1.12
N LEU A 86 -7.08 -4.92 0.77
CA LEU A 86 -5.93 -5.24 1.64
C LEU A 86 -5.86 -4.38 2.89
N GLY A 87 -6.70 -3.35 3.00
CA GLY A 87 -6.79 -2.46 4.16
C GLY A 87 -5.90 -1.24 4.07
N PHE A 88 -5.28 -0.96 2.92
CA PHE A 88 -4.58 0.30 2.69
C PHE A 88 -5.57 1.46 2.56
N ASN A 89 -5.15 2.63 3.00
CA ASN A 89 -5.75 3.85 2.54
C ASN A 89 -5.12 4.23 1.20
N VAL A 90 -5.93 4.19 0.14
CA VAL A 90 -5.47 4.49 -1.22
C VAL A 90 -5.99 5.85 -1.67
N ASP A 91 -5.11 6.71 -2.18
CA ASP A 91 -5.45 7.98 -2.81
C ASP A 91 -4.70 8.15 -4.13
N VAL A 92 -5.26 8.96 -5.03
CA VAL A 92 -4.58 9.31 -6.29
C VAL A 92 -3.83 10.61 -6.05
N ALA A 93 -2.50 10.59 -6.13
CA ALA A 93 -1.68 11.79 -5.92
C ALA A 93 -1.69 12.69 -7.16
N PHE A 94 -1.57 12.09 -8.34
CA PHE A 94 -1.71 12.77 -9.64
C PHE A 94 -2.44 11.86 -10.62
N SER A 95 -3.38 12.45 -11.36
CA SER A 95 -4.11 11.82 -12.45
C SER A 95 -3.96 12.76 -13.65
N GLU A 96 -2.91 12.58 -14.44
CA GLU A 96 -2.94 13.08 -15.82
C GLU A 96 -3.56 12.01 -16.71
N THR A 97 -4.03 12.41 -17.89
CA THR A 97 -4.91 11.65 -18.79
C THR A 97 -4.31 10.29 -19.23
N PHE A 98 -3.04 10.02 -18.93
CA PHE A 98 -2.32 8.79 -19.28
C PHE A 98 -1.47 8.18 -18.14
N GLU A 99 -1.41 8.81 -16.96
CA GLU A 99 -0.46 8.47 -15.89
C GLU A 99 -1.13 8.57 -14.52
N SER A 100 -1.23 7.44 -13.81
CA SER A 100 -1.82 7.40 -12.47
C SER A 100 -0.74 7.08 -11.44
N ASP A 101 -0.44 8.08 -10.62
CA ASP A 101 0.38 7.93 -9.43
C ASP A 101 -0.52 7.72 -8.22
N ILE A 102 -0.50 6.51 -7.69
CA ILE A 102 -1.33 6.10 -6.56
C ILE A 102 -0.45 6.07 -5.32
N MET A 103 -0.87 6.83 -4.31
CA MET A 103 -0.25 6.78 -2.98
C MET A 103 -1.11 5.90 -2.08
N MET A 104 -0.45 4.98 -1.36
CA MET A 104 -1.13 4.12 -0.41
C MET A 104 -0.41 4.08 0.93
N VAL A 105 -1.20 3.94 2.00
CA VAL A 105 -0.68 3.94 3.37
C VAL A 105 -1.40 2.90 4.22
N TYR A 106 -0.66 2.09 4.95
CA TYR A 106 -1.16 1.14 5.93
C TYR A 106 -0.49 1.36 7.29
N ASN A 107 -1.27 1.39 8.37
CA ASN A 107 -0.72 1.58 9.71
C ASN A 107 -0.07 0.28 10.24
N ILE A 108 1.18 0.37 10.69
CA ILE A 108 1.95 -0.74 11.26
C ILE A 108 2.63 -0.32 12.58
N GLY A 109 3.30 -1.25 13.24
CA GLY A 109 3.98 -1.03 14.52
C GLY A 109 3.02 -0.87 15.73
N GLY A 110 1.76 -1.29 15.59
CA GLY A 110 0.73 -1.12 16.62
C GLY A 110 0.16 0.30 16.70
N PHE A 111 -0.51 0.64 17.81
CA PHE A 111 -1.23 1.90 17.97
C PHE A 111 -0.52 2.88 18.91
N VAL A 112 -0.52 4.16 18.57
CA VAL A 112 -0.12 5.28 19.43
C VAL A 112 -1.00 5.31 20.68
N ILE A 113 -2.30 5.05 20.54
CA ILE A 113 -3.24 4.90 21.66
C ILE A 113 -3.25 3.41 22.06
N PRO A 114 -2.66 3.00 23.20
CA PRO A 114 -2.43 1.58 23.51
C PRO A 114 -3.73 0.76 23.64
N PHE A 115 -4.83 1.39 24.02
CA PHE A 115 -6.14 0.78 24.20
C PHE A 115 -7.08 0.98 23.00
N TRP A 116 -6.55 1.39 21.84
CA TRP A 116 -7.36 1.64 20.64
C TRP A 116 -8.26 0.48 20.26
N ILE A 117 -7.74 -0.77 20.22
CA ILE A 117 -8.53 -1.97 19.93
C ILE A 117 -9.74 -2.06 20.87
N TYR A 118 -9.56 -1.82 22.17
CA TYR A 118 -10.64 -1.91 23.15
C TYR A 118 -11.68 -0.81 22.96
N LEU A 119 -11.26 0.40 22.55
CA LEU A 119 -12.18 1.50 22.24
C LEU A 119 -13.07 1.19 21.03
N VAL A 120 -12.50 0.59 19.98
CA VAL A 120 -13.24 0.32 18.75
C VAL A 120 -13.95 -1.04 18.75
N ALA A 121 -13.60 -1.96 19.66
CA ALA A 121 -14.17 -3.30 19.72
C ALA A 121 -15.71 -3.34 19.78
N PRO A 122 -16.41 -2.49 20.58
CA PRO A 122 -17.88 -2.46 20.57
C PRO A 122 -18.47 -2.10 19.20
N ILE A 123 -17.83 -1.18 18.47
CA ILE A 123 -18.27 -0.73 17.14
C ILE A 123 -18.04 -1.85 16.12
N ILE A 124 -16.87 -2.48 16.14
CA ILE A 124 -16.53 -3.56 15.20
C ILE A 124 -17.41 -4.79 15.43
N ARG A 125 -17.71 -5.13 16.69
CA ARG A 125 -18.58 -6.26 17.04
C ARG A 125 -19.98 -6.09 16.47
N THR A 126 -20.51 -4.86 16.49
CA THR A 126 -21.84 -4.54 15.97
C THR A 126 -21.84 -4.31 14.47
N LYS A 127 -20.75 -3.80 13.89
CA LYS A 127 -20.63 -3.45 12.49
C LYS A 127 -19.31 -3.96 11.91
N LYS A 128 -19.28 -5.24 11.51
CA LYS A 128 -18.08 -5.89 10.96
C LYS A 128 -17.44 -5.15 9.78
N ALA A 129 -18.25 -4.44 8.97
CA ALA A 129 -17.77 -3.59 7.88
C ALA A 129 -16.76 -2.51 8.32
N TYR A 130 -16.78 -2.13 9.60
CA TYR A 130 -15.88 -1.11 10.14
C TYR A 130 -14.56 -1.68 10.65
N ASN A 131 -14.35 -3.00 10.59
CA ASN A 131 -13.13 -3.62 11.11
C ASN A 131 -11.88 -3.05 10.43
N ASN A 132 -11.78 -3.19 9.10
CA ASN A 132 -10.67 -2.64 8.32
C ASN A 132 -10.60 -1.13 8.47
N LEU A 133 -11.75 -0.44 8.42
CA LEU A 133 -11.78 1.01 8.57
C LEU A 133 -11.16 1.50 9.88
N LEU A 134 -11.50 0.89 11.01
CA LEU A 134 -11.10 1.37 12.34
C LEU A 134 -9.76 0.81 12.81
N ILE A 135 -9.36 -0.39 12.35
CA ILE A 135 -8.13 -1.05 12.77
C ILE A 135 -6.97 -0.73 11.83
N THR A 136 -7.20 -0.66 10.52
CA THR A 136 -6.12 -0.46 9.54
C THR A 136 -6.12 0.96 8.98
N LYS A 137 -7.27 1.46 8.52
CA LYS A 137 -7.36 2.71 7.75
C LYS A 137 -7.31 3.97 8.62
N LEU A 138 -8.16 4.07 9.65
CA LEU A 138 -8.29 5.25 10.52
C LEU A 138 -7.62 5.09 11.88
N SER A 139 -6.91 3.99 12.11
CA SER A 139 -6.25 3.77 13.39
C SER A 139 -5.09 4.74 13.61
N PRO A 140 -4.80 5.10 14.87
CA PRO A 140 -3.65 5.92 15.22
C PRO A 140 -2.38 5.04 15.22
N GLY A 141 -1.86 4.66 14.06
CA GLY A 141 -0.68 3.77 13.95
C GLY A 141 0.61 4.36 14.53
N LYS A 142 1.56 3.57 15.03
CA LYS A 142 2.87 4.11 15.43
C LYS A 142 3.79 4.38 14.25
N LYS A 143 3.67 3.55 13.22
CA LYS A 143 4.46 3.59 11.99
C LYS A 143 3.53 3.37 10.81
N ARG A 144 4.06 3.58 9.61
CA ARG A 144 3.27 3.44 8.38
C ARG A 144 4.07 2.72 7.32
N LEU A 145 3.43 1.76 6.68
CA LEU A 145 3.89 1.22 5.41
C LEU A 145 3.34 2.14 4.33
N HIS A 146 4.23 2.92 3.73
CA HIS A 146 3.94 3.79 2.61
C HIS A 146 4.25 3.05 1.32
N GLY A 147 3.43 3.28 0.31
CA GLY A 147 3.68 2.79 -1.03
C GLY A 147 3.27 3.78 -2.08
N ARG A 148 4.01 3.75 -3.19
CA ARG A 148 3.74 4.50 -4.40
C ARG A 148 3.61 3.52 -5.56
N ILE A 149 2.52 3.64 -6.30
CA ILE A 149 2.21 2.76 -7.43
C ILE A 149 2.12 3.60 -8.68
N PHE A 150 2.81 3.19 -9.72
CA PHE A 150 2.81 3.84 -11.03
C PHE A 150 2.49 2.82 -12.13
N HIS A 151 1.90 3.31 -13.20
CA HIS A 151 1.44 2.50 -14.33
C HIS A 151 2.36 2.69 -15.52
N ASN A 152 2.98 1.61 -15.97
CA ASN A 152 3.91 1.64 -17.09
C ASN A 152 3.21 1.39 -18.44
N SER A 153 3.92 1.70 -19.52
CA SER A 153 3.44 1.51 -20.90
C SER A 153 3.14 0.04 -21.27
N ASP A 154 3.79 -0.92 -20.59
CA ASP A 154 3.56 -2.37 -20.78
C ASP A 154 2.29 -2.89 -20.09
N SER A 155 1.40 -1.99 -19.65
CA SER A 155 0.16 -2.30 -18.91
C SER A 155 0.37 -2.94 -17.53
N SER A 156 1.61 -2.97 -17.04
CA SER A 156 1.94 -3.42 -15.69
C SER A 156 1.97 -2.25 -14.72
N TRP A 157 1.78 -2.57 -13.45
CA TRP A 157 1.89 -1.63 -12.35
C TRP A 157 3.13 -1.93 -11.54
N TYR A 158 3.82 -0.90 -11.10
CA TYR A 158 5.02 -1.04 -10.30
C TYR A 158 4.79 -0.39 -8.95
N LEU A 159 5.15 -1.10 -7.90
CA LEU A 159 4.99 -0.70 -6.53
C LEU A 159 6.34 -0.55 -5.85
N ILE A 160 6.56 0.59 -5.22
CA ILE A 160 7.69 0.84 -4.32
C ILE A 160 7.15 1.11 -2.94
N THR A 161 7.74 0.49 -1.92
CA THR A 161 7.30 0.65 -0.53
C THR A 161 8.44 0.93 0.44
N HIS A 162 8.11 1.69 1.48
CA HIS A 162 8.98 1.95 2.61
C HIS A 162 8.21 2.00 3.92
N VAL A 163 8.89 1.69 5.02
CA VAL A 163 8.36 1.94 6.36
C VAL A 163 8.77 3.33 6.82
N ASP A 164 7.78 4.19 7.05
CA ASP A 164 7.97 5.47 7.71
C ASP A 164 7.76 5.32 9.22
N ASN A 165 8.68 5.89 9.99
CA ASN A 165 8.58 5.99 11.45
C ASN A 165 7.76 7.24 11.87
N SER A 166 7.42 8.10 10.92
CA SER A 166 6.60 9.28 11.17
C SER A 166 5.11 8.97 11.01
N ASN A 167 4.28 9.45 11.93
CA ASN A 167 2.83 9.43 11.82
C ASN A 167 2.27 10.85 11.91
N TRP A 168 1.14 11.14 11.25
CA TRP A 168 0.48 12.47 11.33
C TRP A 168 0.07 12.85 12.76
N LEU A 169 -0.12 11.86 13.64
CA LEU A 169 -0.38 12.07 15.07
C LEU A 169 0.88 12.39 15.89
N ASN A 170 2.05 12.49 15.26
CA ASN A 170 3.30 12.91 15.92
C ASN A 170 3.29 14.38 16.36
N PHE A 171 2.17 15.12 16.22
CA PHE A 171 2.02 16.43 16.85
C PHE A 171 2.20 16.39 18.38
N ILE A 172 2.08 15.20 19.00
CA ILE A 172 2.36 14.99 20.43
C ILE A 172 3.87 15.09 20.73
N ASN A 173 4.73 14.87 19.73
CA ASN A 173 6.18 15.06 19.83
C ASN A 173 6.67 16.14 18.83
N PRO A 174 6.78 17.41 19.25
CA PRO A 174 7.17 18.50 18.35
C PRO A 174 8.57 18.30 17.72
N VAL A 175 9.46 17.51 18.33
CA VAL A 175 10.78 17.19 17.76
C VAL A 175 10.64 16.31 16.52
N ASP A 176 9.74 15.32 16.54
CA ASP A 176 9.51 14.41 15.41
C ASP A 176 8.74 15.11 14.28
N LEU A 177 7.88 16.08 14.61
CA LEU A 177 7.20 16.94 13.63
C LEU A 177 8.19 17.83 12.86
N VAL A 178 9.17 18.40 13.54
CA VAL A 178 10.23 19.21 12.93
C VAL A 178 11.16 18.32 12.11
N ARG A 179 11.59 17.16 12.63
CA ARG A 179 12.40 16.21 11.87
C ARG A 179 11.71 15.73 10.60
N SER A 180 10.43 15.36 10.66
CA SER A 180 9.70 14.92 9.45
C SER A 180 9.51 16.02 8.40
N HIS A 181 9.57 17.30 8.78
CA HIS A 181 9.52 18.44 7.84
C HIS A 181 10.88 18.87 7.29
N PHE A 182 11.97 18.73 8.05
CA PHE A 182 13.30 19.27 7.68
C PHE A 182 14.34 18.23 7.30
N THR A 183 14.21 16.99 7.77
CA THR A 183 15.00 15.88 7.22
C THR A 183 14.17 15.21 6.14
N LYS A 184 14.71 15.07 4.92
CA LYS A 184 14.16 14.14 3.92
C LYS A 184 14.22 12.75 4.55
N ALA A 185 13.17 12.38 5.28
CA ALA A 185 13.13 11.12 6.01
C ALA A 185 13.15 10.00 4.97
N ALA A 186 14.30 9.36 4.82
CA ALA A 186 14.41 8.12 4.07
C ALA A 186 13.70 7.04 4.90
N GLY A 187 12.52 6.63 4.47
CA GLY A 187 11.86 5.46 5.05
C GLY A 187 12.75 4.21 4.91
N ASP A 188 12.44 3.15 5.65
CA ASP A 188 13.12 1.87 5.46
C ASP A 188 12.52 1.14 4.26
N TYR A 189 13.10 1.38 3.08
CA TYR A 189 12.69 0.75 1.82
C TYR A 189 12.95 -0.75 1.84
N ASN A 190 14.06 -1.21 2.43
CA ASN A 190 14.38 -2.63 2.45
C ASN A 190 13.34 -3.42 3.24
N LEU A 191 12.95 -2.93 4.42
CA LEU A 191 11.88 -3.53 5.20
C LEU A 191 10.52 -3.39 4.51
N GLY A 192 10.23 -2.21 3.93
CA GLY A 192 8.99 -1.96 3.20
C GLY A 192 8.76 -2.94 2.04
N HIS A 193 9.80 -3.18 1.23
CA HIS A 193 9.74 -4.13 0.12
C HIS A 193 9.59 -5.58 0.60
N LYS A 194 10.34 -5.99 1.64
CA LYS A 194 10.21 -7.34 2.20
C LYS A 194 8.79 -7.60 2.71
N ILE A 195 8.19 -6.63 3.41
CA ILE A 195 6.80 -6.76 3.88
C ILE A 195 5.85 -6.94 2.68
N MET A 196 5.99 -6.13 1.64
CA MET A 196 5.09 -6.24 0.49
C MET A 196 5.32 -7.50 -0.34
N SER A 197 6.55 -7.99 -0.45
CA SER A 197 6.84 -9.28 -1.07
C SER A 197 6.09 -10.40 -0.34
N ASP A 198 6.21 -10.48 0.99
CA ASP A 198 5.47 -11.45 1.83
C ASP A 198 3.95 -11.29 1.69
N VAL A 199 3.44 -10.06 1.51
CA VAL A 199 2.01 -9.82 1.24
C VAL A 199 1.62 -10.42 -0.12
N PHE A 200 2.35 -10.12 -1.20
CA PHE A 200 2.06 -10.60 -2.55
C PHE A 200 2.16 -12.12 -2.68
N GLU A 201 3.14 -12.75 -2.02
CA GLU A 201 3.25 -14.21 -1.94
C GLU A 201 1.99 -14.84 -1.31
N LYS A 202 1.40 -14.20 -0.30
CA LYS A 202 0.17 -14.68 0.37
C LYS A 202 -1.10 -14.39 -0.44
N ILE A 203 -1.23 -13.20 -1.03
CA ILE A 203 -2.49 -12.78 -1.66
C ILE A 203 -2.68 -13.41 -3.04
N THR A 204 -1.61 -13.57 -3.81
CA THR A 204 -1.66 -14.07 -5.20
C THR A 204 -2.40 -15.40 -5.33
N PRO A 205 -2.10 -16.45 -4.54
CA PRO A 205 -2.83 -17.72 -4.63
C PRO A 205 -4.29 -17.59 -4.19
N LEU A 206 -4.61 -16.75 -3.19
CA LEU A 206 -6.00 -16.54 -2.74
C LEU A 206 -6.81 -15.80 -3.81
N PHE A 207 -6.22 -14.75 -4.38
CA PHE A 207 -6.79 -13.96 -5.45
C PHE A 207 -7.14 -14.84 -6.65
N ASN A 208 -6.18 -15.66 -7.10
CA ASN A 208 -6.37 -16.54 -8.26
C ASN A 208 -7.33 -17.71 -8.00
N GLN A 209 -7.69 -17.96 -6.74
CA GLN A 209 -8.75 -18.91 -6.37
C GLN A 209 -10.12 -18.25 -6.25
N GLY A 210 -10.24 -16.95 -6.56
CA GLY A 210 -11.48 -16.19 -6.42
C GLY A 210 -11.92 -16.02 -4.97
N LYS A 211 -10.99 -16.10 -4.02
CA LYS A 211 -11.29 -15.98 -2.60
C LYS A 211 -11.08 -14.54 -2.14
N GLN A 212 -11.92 -14.11 -1.21
CA GLN A 212 -11.63 -12.91 -0.45
C GLN A 212 -10.28 -13.09 0.25
N PHE A 213 -9.39 -12.11 0.10
CA PHE A 213 -8.05 -12.14 0.64
C PHE A 213 -7.94 -11.13 1.78
N PHE A 214 -7.42 -11.59 2.91
CA PHE A 214 -7.03 -10.74 4.02
C PHE A 214 -5.63 -11.17 4.44
N VAL A 215 -4.74 -10.20 4.60
CA VAL A 215 -3.40 -10.44 5.11
C VAL A 215 -3.16 -9.52 6.30
N ASP A 216 -2.76 -10.11 7.41
CA ASP A 216 -2.30 -9.36 8.57
C ASP A 216 -0.90 -8.80 8.31
N ILE A 217 -0.86 -7.60 7.72
CA ILE A 217 0.39 -6.88 7.41
C ILE A 217 1.13 -6.49 8.70
N GLN A 218 0.41 -6.27 9.81
CA GLN A 218 1.01 -5.99 11.11
C GLN A 218 1.77 -7.20 11.64
N GLU A 219 1.23 -8.41 11.50
CA GLU A 219 1.90 -9.66 11.86
C GLU A 219 3.19 -9.86 11.03
N ILE A 220 3.11 -9.64 9.70
CA ILE A 220 4.28 -9.70 8.81
C ILE A 220 5.36 -8.70 9.27
N TYR A 221 4.97 -7.46 9.57
CA TYR A 221 5.89 -6.45 10.09
C TYR A 221 6.57 -6.89 11.40
N ILE A 222 5.83 -7.43 12.38
CA ILE A 222 6.40 -7.89 13.66
C ILE A 222 7.43 -9.02 13.42
N LYS A 223 7.09 -9.97 12.54
CA LYS A 223 7.98 -11.10 12.21
C LYS A 223 9.27 -10.64 11.54
N LEU A 224 9.20 -9.66 10.64
CA LEU A 224 10.37 -9.18 9.89
C LEU A 224 11.24 -8.19 10.68
N SER A 225 10.64 -7.41 11.58
CA SER A 225 11.35 -6.43 12.41
C SER A 225 12.01 -7.01 13.67
N SER A 226 11.73 -8.27 14.00
CA SER A 226 12.31 -8.98 15.15
C SER A 226 13.54 -9.82 14.81
N LYS A 227 13.98 -9.82 13.55
CA LYS A 227 15.19 -10.49 13.06
C LYS A 227 16.33 -9.49 12.89
#